data_AF-A0A7C5CGP8-F1
#
_entry.id   AF-A0A7C5CGP8-F1
#
_cell.length_a   1.000
_cell.length_b   1.000
_cell.length_c   1.000
_cell.angle_alpha   90.00
_cell.angle_beta   90.00
_cell.angle_gamma   90.00
#
_symmetry.space_group_name_H-M   'P 1'
#
loop_
_entity.id
_entity.type
_entity.pdbx_description
1 polymer ?
#
loop_
_entity_poly.entity_id
_entity_poly.type
_entity_poly.pdbx_seq_one_letter_code
_entity_poly.pdbx_strand_id
1 'polypeptide(L)'
;MTTLPMTDPWIEALYKVEFNANPTEFLEKIKKLFTEDKKREKRVIELLKQYENSEISVGKIAENLNIDRDDVLQLMKKHNIYLIDYDFSEDEQTIEKYLKR
;
A
#
# COMPACT_ATOMS: atom_id res chain seq x y z
N MET A 1 -27.24 23.82 10.45
CA MET A 1 -26.44 23.58 9.24
C MET A 1 -24.98 23.70 9.64
N THR A 2 -24.23 22.60 9.56
CA THR A 2 -22.81 22.57 9.97
C THR A 2 -21.98 23.09 8.80
N THR A 3 -21.46 24.31 8.90
CA THR A 3 -20.53 24.85 7.91
C THR A 3 -19.14 24.28 8.18
N LEU A 4 -18.55 23.60 7.20
CA LEU A 4 -17.17 23.14 7.28
C LEU A 4 -16.26 24.38 7.14
N PRO A 5 -15.39 24.70 8.12
CA PRO A 5 -14.40 25.75 7.93
C PRO A 5 -13.33 25.25 6.94
N MET A 6 -13.54 25.50 5.65
CA MET A 6 -12.53 25.24 4.62
C MET A 6 -11.59 26.44 4.53
N THR A 7 -10.32 26.24 4.87
CA THR A 7 -9.27 27.27 4.79
C THR A 7 -8.45 27.20 3.50
N ASP A 8 -8.63 26.15 2.70
CA ASP A 8 -7.91 25.92 1.46
C ASP A 8 -8.78 26.30 0.23
N PRO A 9 -8.36 27.30 -0.58
CA PRO A 9 -9.12 27.76 -1.74
C PRO A 9 -9.34 26.69 -2.81
N TRP A 10 -8.43 25.72 -2.95
CA TRP A 10 -8.58 24.63 -3.90
C TRP A 10 -9.63 23.62 -3.42
N ILE A 11 -9.65 23.29 -2.13
CA ILE A 11 -10.68 22.40 -1.54
C ILE A 11 -12.06 23.07 -1.65
N GLU A 12 -12.15 24.39 -1.44
CA GLU A 12 -13.39 25.14 -1.58
C GLU A 12 -13.92 25.13 -3.03
N ALA A 13 -13.03 25.30 -4.02
CA ALA A 13 -13.38 25.21 -5.43
C ALA A 13 -13.86 23.80 -5.81
N LEU A 14 -13.15 22.76 -5.37
CA LEU A 14 -13.51 21.36 -5.58
C LEU A 14 -14.91 21.06 -4.99
N TYR A 15 -15.15 21.49 -3.75
CA TYR A 15 -16.44 21.32 -3.07
C TYR A 15 -17.60 21.98 -3.81
N LYS A 16 -17.40 23.18 -4.35
CA LYS A 16 -18.45 23.90 -5.10
C LYS A 16 -18.68 23.32 -6.49
N VAL A 17 -17.62 22.99 -7.21
CA VAL A 17 -17.69 22.57 -8.62
C VAL A 17 -18.08 21.11 -8.76
N GLU A 18 -17.43 20.20 -8.02
CA GLU A 18 -17.65 18.76 -8.18
C GLU A 18 -18.78 18.22 -7.30
N PHE A 19 -18.99 18.83 -6.13
CA PHE A 19 -19.99 18.36 -5.16
C PHE A 19 -21.19 19.29 -5.04
N ASN A 20 -21.30 20.33 -5.88
CA ASN A 20 -22.42 21.29 -5.88
C ASN A 20 -22.75 21.86 -4.48
N ALA A 21 -21.72 22.11 -3.67
CA ALA A 21 -21.84 22.52 -2.28
C ALA A 21 -22.73 21.59 -1.41
N ASN A 22 -22.76 20.28 -1.72
CA ASN A 22 -23.43 19.24 -0.94
C ASN A 22 -22.46 18.69 0.13
N PRO A 23 -22.61 19.08 1.42
CA PRO A 23 -21.68 18.69 2.47
C PRO A 23 -21.73 17.19 2.76
N THR A 24 -22.89 16.54 2.58
CA THR A 24 -23.06 15.12 2.85
C THR A 24 -22.27 14.28 1.85
N GLU A 25 -22.46 14.53 0.56
CA GLU A 25 -21.81 13.80 -0.52
C GLU A 25 -20.27 13.99 -0.50
N PHE A 26 -19.83 15.22 -0.25
CA PHE A 26 -18.41 15.52 -0.05
C PHE A 26 -17.82 14.76 1.13
N LEU A 27 -18.46 14.80 2.30
CA LEU A 27 -17.97 14.10 3.49
C LEU A 27 -18.00 12.57 3.33
N GLU A 28 -19.01 12.02 2.66
CA GLU A 28 -19.07 10.57 2.37
C GLU A 28 -17.94 10.14 1.43
N LYS A 29 -17.66 10.92 0.38
CA LYS A 29 -16.55 10.65 -0.53
C LYS A 29 -15.21 10.70 0.18
N ILE A 30 -14.98 11.74 0.99
CA ILE A 30 -13.74 11.89 1.77
C ILE A 30 -13.60 10.73 2.77
N LYS A 31 -14.65 10.38 3.52
CA LYS A 31 -14.63 9.23 4.43
C LYS A 31 -14.32 7.93 3.71
N LYS A 32 -14.88 7.72 2.51
CA LYS A 32 -14.60 6.55 1.69
C LYS A 32 -13.13 6.48 1.30
N LEU A 33 -12.55 7.58 0.79
CA LEU A 33 -11.13 7.67 0.43
C LEU A 33 -10.23 7.33 1.63
N PHE A 34 -10.45 7.96 2.79
CA PHE A 34 -9.66 7.65 4.00
C PHE A 34 -9.82 6.20 4.46
N THR A 35 -11.00 5.61 4.30
CA THR A 35 -11.25 4.22 4.66
C THR A 35 -10.55 3.26 3.71
N GLU A 36 -10.55 3.55 2.41
CA GLU A 36 -9.84 2.78 1.39
C GLU A 36 -8.33 2.86 1.59
N ASP A 37 -7.79 4.05 1.85
CA ASP A 37 -6.37 4.26 2.17
C ASP A 37 -5.95 3.48 3.42
N LYS A 38 -6.73 3.55 4.51
CA LYS A 38 -6.46 2.78 5.74
C LYS A 38 -6.50 1.26 5.49
N LYS A 39 -7.43 0.78 4.66
CA LYS A 39 -7.48 -0.64 4.29
C LYS A 39 -6.25 -1.06 3.50
N ARG A 40 -5.81 -0.22 2.56
CA ARG A 40 -4.60 -0.47 1.77
C ARG A 40 -3.37 -0.50 2.66
N GLU A 41 -3.22 0.48 3.56
CA GLU A 41 -2.12 0.53 4.52
C GLU A 41 -2.10 -0.70 5.43
N LYS A 42 -3.25 -1.10 5.96
CA LYS A 42 -3.36 -2.32 6.78
C LYS A 42 -2.90 -3.56 6.02
N ARG A 43 -3.31 -3.71 4.75
CA ARG A 43 -2.90 -4.83 3.90
C ARG A 43 -1.39 -4.85 3.65
N VAL A 44 -0.78 -3.69 3.43
CA VAL A 44 0.68 -3.54 3.29
C VAL A 44 1.37 -4.04 4.55
N ILE A 45 0.94 -3.57 5.73
CA ILE A 45 1.54 -3.96 7.02
C ILE A 45 1.38 -5.46 7.27
N GLU A 46 0.24 -6.06 6.94
CA GLU A 46 0.01 -7.51 7.10
C GLU A 46 0.97 -8.34 6.23
N LEU A 47 1.15 -7.96 4.96
CA LEU A 47 2.10 -8.65 4.07
C LEU A 47 3.54 -8.49 4.54
N LEU A 48 3.89 -7.29 4.98
CA LEU A 48 5.21 -6.98 5.52
C LEU A 48 5.53 -7.81 6.78
N LYS A 49 4.55 -8.04 7.66
CA LYS A 49 4.70 -8.95 8.81
C LYS A 49 4.84 -10.42 8.40
N GLN A 50 4.10 -10.85 7.38
CA GLN A 50 4.28 -12.21 6.84
C GLN A 50 5.69 -12.42 6.29
N TYR A 51 6.28 -11.37 5.68
CA TYR A 51 7.70 -11.41 5.30
C TYR A 51 8.62 -11.52 6.52
N GLU A 52 8.39 -10.73 7.59
CA GLU A 52 9.17 -10.85 8.84
C GLU A 52 9.13 -12.25 9.46
N ASN A 53 8.03 -12.97 9.25
CA ASN A 53 7.86 -14.35 9.70
C ASN A 53 8.40 -15.40 8.69
N SER A 54 9.06 -14.96 7.61
CA SER A 54 9.53 -15.81 6.50
C SER A 54 8.42 -16.60 5.78
N GLU A 55 7.17 -16.13 5.85
CA GLU A 55 6.02 -16.82 5.24
C GLU A 55 5.88 -16.50 3.74
N ILE A 56 6.32 -15.31 3.32
CA ILE A 56 6.25 -14.84 1.93
C ILE A 56 7.52 -14.09 1.53
N SER A 57 7.87 -14.15 0.24
CA SER A 57 9.02 -13.40 -0.30
C SER A 57 8.64 -11.97 -0.74
N VAL A 58 9.65 -11.10 -0.89
CA VAL A 58 9.49 -9.74 -1.45
C VAL A 58 8.80 -9.77 -2.82
N GLY A 59 9.16 -10.75 -3.66
CA GLY A 59 8.52 -10.95 -4.96
C GLY A 59 7.02 -11.24 -4.83
N LYS A 60 6.61 -12.03 -3.85
CA LYS A 60 5.20 -12.34 -3.62
C LYS A 60 4.42 -11.14 -3.08
N ILE A 61 5.06 -10.27 -2.30
CA ILE A 61 4.47 -9.01 -1.86
C ILE A 61 4.25 -8.08 -3.05
N ALA A 62 5.24 -7.96 -3.94
CA ALA A 62 5.17 -7.15 -5.16
C ALA A 62 3.96 -7.57 -6.04
N GLU A 63 3.79 -8.88 -6.27
CA GLU A 63 2.62 -9.42 -6.96
C GLU A 63 1.29 -9.09 -6.26
N ASN A 64 1.23 -9.25 -4.93
CA ASN A 64 0.02 -9.01 -4.16
C ASN A 64 -0.41 -7.54 -4.17
N LEU A 65 0.55 -6.63 -4.13
CA LEU A 65 0.32 -5.19 -4.12
C LEU A 65 0.27 -4.59 -5.52
N ASN A 66 0.63 -5.37 -6.55
CA ASN A 66 0.78 -4.93 -7.94
C ASN A 66 1.70 -3.70 -8.05
N ILE A 67 2.88 -3.80 -7.45
CA ILE A 67 3.95 -2.80 -7.46
C ILE A 67 5.28 -3.48 -7.74
N ASP A 68 6.31 -2.71 -8.07
CA ASP A 68 7.64 -3.25 -8.32
C ASP A 68 8.35 -3.68 -7.02
N ARG A 69 9.33 -4.57 -7.15
CA ARG A 69 10.11 -5.06 -5.99
C ARG A 69 10.82 -3.92 -5.27
N ASP A 70 11.33 -2.94 -6.01
CA ASP A 70 12.01 -1.77 -5.43
C ASP A 70 11.07 -0.94 -4.55
N ASP A 71 9.81 -0.81 -4.95
CA ASP A 71 8.80 -0.13 -4.12
C ASP A 71 8.49 -0.91 -2.84
N VAL A 72 8.48 -2.24 -2.91
CA VAL A 72 8.35 -3.09 -1.71
C VAL A 72 9.53 -2.85 -0.76
N LEU A 73 10.76 -2.79 -1.26
CA LEU A 73 11.94 -2.52 -0.43
C LEU A 73 11.87 -1.14 0.23
N GLN A 74 11.37 -0.13 -0.48
CA GLN A 74 11.11 1.20 0.12
C GLN A 74 10.05 1.14 1.22
N LEU A 75 8.97 0.37 1.03
CA LEU A 75 7.94 0.15 2.04
C LEU A 75 8.51 -0.55 3.28
N MET A 76 9.32 -1.60 3.10
CA MET A 76 10.01 -2.28 4.19
C MET A 76 10.87 -1.32 4.99
N LYS A 77 11.68 -0.49 4.31
CA LYS A 77 12.51 0.54 4.96
C LYS A 77 11.67 1.55 5.75
N LYS A 78 10.56 2.02 5.17
CA LYS A 78 9.62 2.95 5.84
C LYS A 78 9.03 2.36 7.12
N HIS A 79 8.81 1.04 7.13
CA HIS A 79 8.24 0.31 8.25
C HIS A 79 9.28 -0.35 9.17
N ASN A 80 10.58 -0.03 9.00
CA ASN A 80 11.71 -0.58 9.78
C ASN A 80 11.85 -2.12 9.73
N ILE A 81 11.47 -2.71 8.60
CA ILE A 81 11.61 -4.15 8.36
C ILE A 81 12.90 -4.37 7.57
N TYR A 82 13.79 -5.17 8.13
CA TYR A 82 15.05 -5.50 7.51
C TYR A 82 14.90 -6.74 6.64
N LEU A 83 15.71 -6.81 5.58
CA LEU A 83 15.81 -8.05 4.82
C LEU A 83 16.27 -9.14 5.79
N ILE A 84 15.45 -10.17 5.97
CA ILE A 84 15.89 -11.39 6.63
C ILE A 84 17.00 -11.94 5.73
N ASP A 85 18.11 -12.39 6.33
CA ASP A 85 19.18 -13.09 5.60
C ASP A 85 18.54 -14.24 4.84
N TYR A 86 18.25 -13.98 3.57
CA TYR A 86 17.54 -14.88 2.68
C TYR A 86 18.55 -15.94 2.29
N ASP A 87 18.34 -17.17 2.79
CA ASP A 87 19.17 -18.30 2.41
C ASP A 87 18.93 -18.61 0.92
N PHE A 88 19.89 -18.23 0.08
CA PHE A 88 19.85 -18.42 -1.36
C PHE A 88 19.82 -19.89 -1.80
N SER A 89 19.91 -20.84 -0.85
CA SER A 89 19.96 -22.27 -1.13
C SER A 89 18.75 -22.81 -1.91
N GLU A 90 17.53 -22.27 -1.70
CA GLU A 90 16.33 -22.70 -2.43
C GLU A 90 16.29 -22.16 -3.87
N ASP A 91 16.73 -20.93 -4.09
CA ASP A 91 16.80 -20.32 -5.41
C ASP A 91 17.90 -20.97 -6.26
N GLU A 92 19.06 -21.31 -5.66
CA GLU A 92 20.12 -22.08 -6.33
C GLU A 92 19.63 -23.46 -6.78
N GLN A 93 18.92 -24.20 -5.91
CA GLN A 93 18.35 -25.51 -6.27
C GLN A 93 17.33 -25.41 -7.41
N THR A 94 16.52 -24.35 -7.40
CA THR A 94 15.52 -24.10 -8.45
C THR A 94 16.21 -23.78 -9.78
N ILE A 95 17.22 -22.91 -9.78
CA ILE A 95 18.01 -22.56 -10.97
C ILE A 95 18.74 -23.79 -11.52
N GLU A 96 19.40 -24.59 -10.68
CA GLU A 96 20.07 -25.82 -11.10
C GLU A 96 19.13 -26.81 -11.78
N LYS A 97 17.91 -26.96 -11.26
CA LYS A 97 16.89 -27.85 -11.82
C LYS A 97 16.46 -27.42 -13.22
N TYR A 98 16.44 -26.12 -13.51
CA TYR A 98 16.12 -25.59 -14.84
C TYR A 98 17.31 -25.60 -15.79
N LEU A 99 18.55 -25.46 -15.29
CA LEU A 99 19.77 -25.49 -16.11
C LEU A 99 20.26 -26.90 -16.44
N LYS A 100 19.81 -27.94 -15.72
CA LYS A 100 20.12 -29.36 -16.00
C LYS A 100 19.16 -30.04 -16.99
N ARG A 101 18.38 -29.28 -17.77
CA ARG A 101 17.59 -29.77 -18.92
C ARG A 101 18.30 -29.45 -20.23
#